data_AF-F3FX17-F1
#
_entry.id   AF-F3FX17-F1
#
_cell.length_a   1.000
_cell.length_b   1.000
_cell.length_c   1.000
_cell.angle_alpha   90.00
_cell.angle_beta   90.00
_cell.angle_gamma   90.00
#
_symmetry.space_group_name_H-M   'P 1'
#
loop_
_entity.id
_entity.type
_entity.pdbx_description
1 polymer ?
#
loop_
_entity_poly.entity_id
_entity_poly.type
_entity_poly.pdbx_seq_one_letter_code
_entity_poly.pdbx_strand_id
1 'polypeptide(L)' 'MGMVFQNYALFPNLNVAGNIVYGLKIRGLSAAERNKRCDELLELVGLTGHGNRRVNELSGGQRQRVALARALAPRP' A
#
# COMPACT_ATOMS: atom_id res chain seq x y z
N MET A 1 21.53 19.98 -7.50
CA MET A 1 21.06 19.15 -6.36
C MET A 1 19.94 18.25 -6.85
N GLY A 2 20.28 17.05 -7.30
CA GLY A 2 19.30 16.13 -7.89
C GLY A 2 18.41 15.52 -6.81
N MET A 3 17.10 15.71 -6.93
CA MET A 3 16.15 14.95 -6.12
C MET A 3 16.32 13.46 -6.43
N VAL A 4 16.77 12.68 -5.44
CA VAL A 4 16.74 11.23 -5.51
C VAL A 4 15.28 10.80 -5.39
N PHE A 5 14.71 10.33 -6.50
CA PHE A 5 13.42 9.67 -6.48
C PHE A 5 13.59 8.34 -5.74
N GLN A 6 13.07 8.27 -4.51
CA GLN A 6 12.89 7.00 -3.84
C GLN A 6 11.82 6.23 -4.62
N ASN A 7 12.26 5.39 -5.56
CA ASN A 7 11.38 4.56 -6.35
C ASN A 7 10.89 3.39 -5.48
N TYR A 8 9.85 3.64 -4.71
CA TYR A 8 9.21 2.63 -3.86
C TYR A 8 8.39 1.59 -4.66
N ALA A 9 8.51 1.57 -5.99
CA ALA A 9 7.79 0.71 -6.92
C ALA A 9 6.26 0.70 -6.71
N LEU A 10 5.71 1.78 -6.15
CA LEU A 10 4.27 1.98 -5.98
C LEU A 10 3.62 2.29 -7.33
N PHE A 11 2.45 1.72 -7.56
CA PHE A 11 1.63 2.03 -8.72
C PHE A 11 1.01 3.43 -8.55
N PRO A 12 1.39 4.42 -9.38
CA PRO A 12 0.94 5.81 -9.23
C PRO A 12 -0.55 5.97 -9.56
N ASN A 13 -1.10 5.05 -10.37
CA ASN A 13 -2.50 5.05 -10.78
C ASN A 13 -3.44 4.42 -9.73
N LEU A 14 -2.90 3.88 -8.63
CA LEU A 14 -3.67 3.27 -7.56
C LEU A 14 -3.57 4.11 -6.28
N ASN A 15 -4.62 4.05 -5.47
CA ASN A 15 -4.58 4.55 -4.10
C ASN A 15 -3.74 3.63 -3.19
N VAL A 16 -3.60 4.01 -1.92
CA VAL A 16 -2.85 3.23 -0.93
C VAL A 16 -3.38 1.81 -0.81
N ALA A 17 -4.70 1.63 -0.63
CA ALA A 17 -5.29 0.30 -0.49
C ALA A 17 -5.05 -0.56 -1.73
N GLY A 18 -5.26 0.01 -2.92
CA GLY A 18 -5.02 -0.63 -4.20
C GLY A 18 -3.57 -1.06 -4.37
N ASN A 19 -2.60 -0.26 -3.92
CA ASN A 19 -1.20 -0.65 -3.90
C ASN A 19 -0.94 -1.85 -2.98
N ILE A 20 -1.49 -1.82 -1.77
CA ILE A 20 -1.28 -2.86 -0.76
C ILE A 20 -1.86 -4.20 -1.21
N VAL A 21 -3.10 -4.21 -1.71
CA VAL A 21 -3.83 -5.47 -2.02
C VAL A 21 -3.70 -5.92 -3.47
N TYR A 22 -2.93 -5.24 -4.32
CA TYR A 22 -2.83 -5.57 -5.74
C TYR A 22 -2.41 -7.03 -5.97
N GLY A 23 -1.39 -7.51 -5.24
CA GLY A 23 -0.95 -8.90 -5.33
C GLY A 23 -2.00 -9.91 -4.87
N LEU A 24 -2.83 -9.55 -3.89
CA LEU A 24 -3.94 -10.37 -3.40
C LEU A 24 -5.08 -10.45 -4.42
N LYS A 25 -5.32 -9.35 -5.16
CA LYS A 25 -6.29 -9.32 -6.26
C LYS A 25 -5.88 -10.29 -7.37
N ILE A 26 -4.59 -10.33 -7.73
CA ILE A 26 -4.07 -11.26 -8.74
C ILE A 26 -4.22 -12.72 -8.28
N ARG A 27 -4.07 -13.00 -6.98
CA ARG A 27 -4.28 -14.33 -6.38
C ARG A 27 -5.74 -14.75 -6.25
N GLY A 28 -6.70 -13.92 -6.70
CA GLY A 28 -8.12 -14.28 -6.70
C GLY A 28 -8.84 -14.09 -5.37
N LEU A 29 -8.25 -13.41 -4.38
CA LEU A 29 -8.93 -13.16 -3.10
C LEU A 29 -10.16 -12.26 -3.29
N SER A 30 -11.21 -12.52 -2.52
CA SER A 30 -12.43 -11.73 -2.55
C SER A 30 -12.17 -10.27 -2.15
N ALA A 31 -13.08 -9.36 -2.51
CA ALA A 31 -12.96 -7.96 -2.11
C ALA A 31 -13.00 -7.80 -0.58
N ALA A 32 -13.83 -8.59 0.10
CA ALA A 32 -13.94 -8.57 1.56
C ALA A 32 -12.63 -8.98 2.25
N GLU A 33 -12.00 -10.07 1.79
CA GLU A 33 -10.71 -10.52 2.34
C GLU A 33 -9.59 -9.51 2.09
N ARG A 34 -9.56 -8.91 0.90
CA ARG A 34 -8.60 -7.87 0.56
C ARG A 34 -8.77 -6.64 1.43
N ASN A 35 -9.99 -6.17 1.63
CA ASN A 35 -10.27 -5.00 2.47
C ASN A 35 -9.85 -5.27 3.92
N LYS A 36 -10.26 -6.42 4.49
CA LYS A 36 -9.84 -6.81 5.84
C LYS A 36 -8.32 -6.86 5.98
N ARG A 37 -7.63 -7.46 5.02
CA ARG A 37 -6.16 -7.54 5.03
C ARG A 37 -5.49 -6.17 4.85
N CYS A 38 -6.10 -5.29 4.06
CA CYS A 38 -5.62 -3.92 3.91
C CYS A 38 -5.69 -3.17 5.23
N ASP A 39 -6.82 -3.27 5.94
CA ASP A 39 -7.02 -2.58 7.22
C ASP A 39 -6.03 -3.07 8.28
N GLU A 40 -5.84 -4.39 8.40
CA GLU A 40 -4.81 -5.01 9.27
C GLU A 40 -3.41 -4.43 9.00
N LEU A 41 -3.04 -4.29 7.72
CA LEU A 41 -1.72 -3.80 7.34
C LEU A 41 -1.57 -2.30 7.52
N LEU A 42 -2.61 -1.52 7.26
CA LEU A 42 -2.61 -0.08 7.50
C LEU A 42 -2.44 0.21 8.98
N GLU A 43 -3.09 -0.55 9.85
CA GLU A 43 -2.89 -0.47 11.29
C GLU A 43 -1.44 -0.82 11.67
N LEU A 44 -0.92 -1.95 11.17
CA LEU A 44 0.45 -2.40 11.45
C LEU A 44 1.51 -1.36 11.09
N VAL A 45 1.33 -0.65 9.97
CA VAL A 45 2.28 0.38 9.53
C VAL A 45 1.90 1.79 10.01
N GLY A 46 0.89 1.95 10.88
CA GLY A 46 0.48 3.24 11.43
C GLY A 46 -0.05 4.23 10.37
N LEU A 47 -0.78 3.72 9.39
CA LEU A 47 -1.45 4.45 8.30
C LEU A 47 -2.97 4.21 8.29
N THR A 48 -3.57 3.86 9.42
CA THR A 48 -5.02 3.69 9.56
C THR A 48 -5.78 4.87 8.95
N GLY A 49 -6.78 4.58 8.12
CA GLY A 49 -7.57 5.60 7.40
C GLY A 49 -6.92 6.19 6.14
N HIS A 50 -5.67 5.84 5.80
CA HIS A 50 -5.02 6.34 4.58
C HIS A 50 -5.39 5.56 3.30
N GLY A 51 -6.19 4.48 3.39
CA GLY A 51 -6.46 3.57 2.27
C GLY A 51 -6.96 4.24 0.98
N ASN A 52 -7.76 5.30 1.11
CA ASN A 52 -8.34 6.02 -0.03
C ASN A 52 -7.42 7.09 -0.63
N ARG A 53 -6.33 7.47 0.04
CA ARG A 53 -5.39 8.50 -0.44
C ARG A 53 -4.60 7.99 -1.64
N ARG A 54 -4.21 8.90 -2.54
CA ARG A 54 -3.29 8.58 -3.62
C ARG A 54 -1.86 8.57 -3.11
N VAL A 55 -1.01 7.74 -3.71
CA VAL A 55 0.40 7.58 -3.27
C VAL A 55 1.26 8.83 -3.50
N ASN A 56 0.84 9.72 -4.40
CA ASN A 56 1.46 11.02 -4.65
C ASN A 56 1.13 12.07 -3.57
N GLU A 57 0.06 11.87 -2.78
CA GLU A 57 -0.33 12.74 -1.65
C GLU A 57 0.42 12.38 -0.36
N LEU A 58 1.19 11.30 -0.36
CA LEU A 58 1.92 10.81 0.79
C LEU A 58 3.29 11.46 0.91
N SER A 59 3.80 11.61 2.14
CA SER A 59 5.20 11.92 2.39
C SER A 59 6.11 10.75 1.96
N GLY A 60 7.42 11.00 1.85
CA GLY A 60 8.40 9.94 1.53
C GLY A 60 8.33 8.76 2.50
N GLY A 61 8.33 9.03 3.82
CA GLY A 61 8.22 7.99 4.84
C GLY A 61 6.86 7.28 4.85
N GLN A 62 5.77 7.97 4.47
CA GLN A 62 4.47 7.31 4.28
C GLN A 62 4.51 6.37 3.07
N ARG A 63 5.11 6.76 1.94
CA ARG A 63 5.28 5.87 0.78
C ARG A 63 6.11 4.63 1.10
N GLN A 64 7.18 4.78 1.88
CA GLN A 64 7.98 3.65 2.35
C GLN A 64 7.14 2.65 3.16
N ARG A 65 6.30 3.14 4.08
CA ARG A 65 5.40 2.32 4.89
C ARG A 65 4.33 1.61 4.05
N VAL A 66 3.82 2.25 3.00
CA VAL A 66 2.92 1.60 2.03
C VAL A 66 3.63 0.48 1.26
N ALA A 67 4.87 0.70 0.83
CA ALA A 67 5.66 -0.35 0.17
C ALA A 67 5.91 -1.55 1.10
N LEU A 68 6.21 -1.29 2.38
CA LEU A 68 6.33 -2.33 3.40
C LEU A 68 5.00 -3.10 3.57
N ALA A 69 3.88 -2.40 3.74
CA ALA A 69 2.56 -3.02 3.83
C ALA A 69 2.24 -3.91 2.61
N ARG A 70 2.54 -3.43 1.40
CA ARG A 70 2.38 -4.22 0.16
C ARG A 70 3.24 -5.49 0.16
N ALA A 71 4.48 -5.42 0.64
CA ALA A 71 5.35 -6.58 0.74
C ALA A 71 4.85 -7.62 1.76
N LEU A 72 4.19 -7.16 2.83
CA LEU A 72 3.60 -8.00 3.89
C LEU A 72 2.18 -8.51 3.56
N ALA A 73 1.58 -8.04 2.45
CA ALA A 73 0.21 -8.39 2.07
C ALA A 73 0.01 -9.87 1.77
N PRO A 74 0.85 -10.52 0.93
CA PRO A 74 0.89 -11.98 0.89
C PRO A 74 1.43 -12.43 2.25
N ARG A 75 0.61 -13.04 3.12
CA ARG A 75 1.11 -13.71 4.33
C ARG A 75 2.11 -14.79 3.86
N PRO A 76 3.42 -14.62 4.05
CA PRO A 76 4.36 -15.69 3.76
C PRO A 76 4.14 -16.86 4.72
#